data_AF-A0A2E1FM42-F1
#
_entry.id   AF-A0A2E1FM42-F1
#
_cell.length_a   1.000
_cell.length_b   1.000
_cell.length_c   1.000
_cell.angle_alpha   90.00
_cell.angle_beta   90.00
_cell.angle_gamma   90.00
#
_symmetry.space_group_name_H-M   'P 1'
#
loop_
_entity.id
_entity.type
_entity.pdbx_description
1 polymer ?
#
loop_
_entity_poly.entity_id
_entity_poly.type
_entity_poly.pdbx_seq_one_letter_code
_entity_poly.pdbx_strand_id
1 'polypeptide(L)'
;MILSTTAAIASTASASQARSYTTNRDPHDVAIGDFNCDGNNDIAVATDGTHTITILWNDGNGDFSERQDIWVSANQSRNADWDEFSNVQFIEVGEFTGDGAIDIVIFQRNNPFRTDDNGAPDGQPGNVTIIENGGCNEKTWDIGARFTHFWAWDLEVSDLNKDGNDDVMILDLQADITTQRVVSYLGPISSSTQGIVTNLGSAQLNTYRAFTSGDWGESQVGGGLGGGGQCFDNDMWLLRSEGLDYSTGQVTNPGHDDNVSIVEFNCNTNSFPLTYTFSTTPGPGEHVVNMQTVTSQAISVADMDGDEVIDVLALNDENIENVTYVT
;
A
#
# COMPACT_ATOMS: atom_id res chain seq x y z
N MET A 1 -26.67 -50.03 -17.76
CA MET A 1 -26.66 -48.96 -16.75
C MET A 1 -25.24 -48.89 -16.20
N ILE A 2 -24.39 -48.10 -16.85
CA ILE A 2 -23.00 -47.91 -16.42
C ILE A 2 -23.04 -46.78 -15.41
N LEU A 3 -22.85 -47.10 -14.12
CA LEU A 3 -22.63 -46.10 -13.08
C LEU A 3 -21.25 -45.51 -13.31
N SER A 4 -21.20 -44.28 -13.80
CA SER A 4 -20.02 -43.43 -13.73
C SER A 4 -19.95 -42.86 -12.31
N THR A 5 -19.04 -43.37 -11.49
CA THR A 5 -18.66 -42.73 -10.24
C THR A 5 -17.50 -41.80 -10.53
N THR A 6 -17.79 -40.61 -11.05
CA THR A 6 -16.84 -39.50 -10.95
C THR A 6 -16.80 -39.13 -9.47
N ALA A 7 -15.82 -39.66 -8.75
CA ALA A 7 -15.47 -39.11 -7.45
C ALA A 7 -14.93 -37.70 -7.70
N ALA A 8 -15.75 -36.69 -7.41
CA ALA A 8 -15.25 -35.34 -7.24
C ALA A 8 -14.35 -35.37 -6.00
N ILE A 9 -13.05 -35.50 -6.22
CA ILE A 9 -12.07 -35.19 -5.18
C ILE A 9 -12.09 -33.67 -5.12
N ALA A 10 -12.97 -33.10 -4.30
CA ALA A 10 -12.76 -31.75 -3.83
C ALA A 10 -11.44 -31.81 -3.04
N SER A 11 -10.35 -31.37 -3.66
CA SER A 11 -9.14 -31.02 -2.93
C SER A 11 -9.52 -29.80 -2.10
N THR A 12 -10.09 -30.03 -0.93
CA THR A 12 -10.05 -29.04 0.11
C THR A 12 -8.57 -28.83 0.39
N ALA A 13 -7.99 -27.77 -0.16
CA ALA A 13 -6.70 -27.26 0.27
C ALA A 13 -6.88 -26.89 1.74
N SER A 14 -6.61 -27.83 2.64
CA SER A 14 -6.55 -27.54 4.06
C SER A 14 -5.14 -27.05 4.33
N ALA A 15 -5.01 -25.79 4.72
CA ALA A 15 -3.83 -25.26 5.41
C ALA A 15 -3.71 -25.94 6.79
N SER A 16 -3.45 -27.25 6.82
CA SER A 16 -3.40 -28.07 8.03
C SER A 16 -1.99 -28.24 8.57
N GLN A 17 -0.97 -27.83 7.81
CA GLN A 17 0.43 -27.92 8.20
C GLN A 17 1.16 -26.63 7.84
N ALA A 18 1.66 -25.95 8.85
CA ALA A 18 2.58 -24.83 8.66
C ALA A 18 3.88 -25.34 8.03
N ARG A 19 4.32 -24.69 6.96
CA ARG A 19 5.66 -24.87 6.36
C ARG A 19 6.45 -23.59 6.56
N SER A 20 7.76 -23.72 6.65
CA SER A 20 8.66 -22.58 6.79
C SER A 20 9.62 -22.55 5.62
N TYR A 21 9.66 -21.42 4.92
CA TYR A 21 10.57 -21.16 3.82
C TYR A 21 11.57 -20.10 4.25
N THR A 22 12.83 -20.27 3.85
CA THR A 22 13.89 -19.33 4.20
C THR A 22 13.83 -18.11 3.31
N THR A 23 13.61 -16.93 3.88
CA THR A 23 13.74 -15.63 3.23
C THR A 23 15.12 -15.03 3.50
N ASN A 24 15.33 -13.77 3.13
CA ASN A 24 16.45 -13.01 3.67
C ASN A 24 16.17 -12.59 5.13
N ARG A 25 17.10 -11.83 5.71
CA ARG A 25 17.02 -11.35 7.10
C ARG A 25 15.84 -10.39 7.31
N ASP A 26 15.24 -10.45 8.51
CA ASP A 26 14.21 -9.54 9.01
C ASP A 26 13.06 -9.31 7.98
N PRO A 27 12.30 -10.35 7.59
CA PRO A 27 11.14 -10.19 6.72
C PRO A 27 10.11 -9.27 7.39
N HIS A 28 9.69 -8.22 6.70
CA HIS A 28 8.86 -7.16 7.27
C HIS A 28 7.42 -7.18 6.72
N ASP A 29 7.27 -7.52 5.45
CA ASP A 29 6.00 -7.43 4.73
C ASP A 29 5.95 -8.42 3.56
N VAL A 30 4.74 -8.72 3.06
CA VAL A 30 4.50 -9.75 2.05
C VAL A 30 3.38 -9.36 1.09
N ALA A 31 3.63 -9.56 -0.21
CA ALA A 31 2.64 -9.40 -1.27
C ALA A 31 2.48 -10.71 -2.06
N ILE A 32 1.31 -10.91 -2.66
CA ILE A 32 0.92 -12.16 -3.33
C ILE A 32 0.44 -11.84 -4.74
N GLY A 33 1.06 -12.45 -5.75
CA GLY A 33 0.70 -12.28 -7.16
C GLY A 33 1.22 -13.44 -8.01
N ASP A 34 0.61 -13.70 -9.17
CA ASP A 34 1.09 -14.69 -10.14
C ASP A 34 2.12 -14.04 -11.07
N PHE A 35 3.40 -14.06 -10.66
CA PHE A 35 4.45 -13.30 -11.37
C PHE A 35 4.95 -14.02 -12.62
N ASN A 36 4.73 -15.33 -12.74
CA ASN A 36 5.16 -16.12 -13.91
C ASN A 36 4.01 -16.51 -14.85
N CYS A 37 2.78 -16.17 -14.50
CA CYS A 37 1.53 -16.45 -15.23
C CYS A 37 1.22 -17.94 -15.36
N ASP A 38 1.59 -18.75 -14.36
CA ASP A 38 1.31 -20.19 -14.35
C ASP A 38 -0.04 -20.56 -13.70
N GLY A 39 -0.78 -19.55 -13.24
CA GLY A 39 -2.07 -19.68 -12.58
C GLY A 39 -1.98 -19.94 -11.08
N ASN A 40 -0.78 -19.92 -10.49
CA ASN A 40 -0.57 -20.13 -9.06
C ASN A 40 0.11 -18.90 -8.46
N ASN A 41 -0.50 -18.33 -7.43
CA ASN A 41 0.07 -17.16 -6.79
C ASN A 41 1.43 -17.49 -6.14
N ASP A 42 2.40 -16.65 -6.45
CA ASP A 42 3.73 -16.56 -5.85
C ASP A 42 3.71 -15.58 -4.67
N ILE A 43 4.86 -15.43 -4.02
CA ILE A 43 5.02 -14.54 -2.86
C ILE A 43 6.24 -13.65 -3.03
N ALA A 44 6.06 -12.33 -2.87
CA ALA A 44 7.14 -11.38 -2.73
C ALA A 44 7.26 -10.94 -1.27
N VAL A 45 8.50 -10.87 -0.75
CA VAL A 45 8.78 -10.59 0.66
C VAL A 45 9.73 -9.41 0.77
N ALA A 46 9.29 -8.36 1.47
CA ALA A 46 10.12 -7.25 1.90
C ALA A 46 11.09 -7.71 2.98
N THR A 47 12.35 -7.30 2.88
CA THR A 47 13.37 -7.68 3.87
C THR A 47 14.13 -6.45 4.38
N ASP A 48 14.24 -6.36 5.70
CA ASP A 48 14.89 -5.25 6.40
C ASP A 48 16.35 -5.57 6.74
N GLY A 49 17.21 -4.53 6.75
CA GLY A 49 18.65 -4.72 6.97
C GLY A 49 19.34 -5.56 5.89
N THR A 50 18.81 -5.57 4.66
CA THR A 50 19.38 -6.22 3.48
C THR A 50 19.37 -5.30 2.25
N HIS A 51 19.89 -5.80 1.13
CA HIS A 51 19.95 -5.10 -0.17
C HIS A 51 18.93 -5.63 -1.18
N THR A 52 18.08 -6.57 -0.76
CA THR A 52 17.25 -7.38 -1.66
C THR A 52 15.83 -7.52 -1.15
N ILE A 53 14.90 -7.81 -2.05
CA ILE A 53 13.66 -8.51 -1.69
C ILE A 53 13.77 -9.99 -2.05
N THR A 54 12.88 -10.82 -1.53
CA THR A 54 12.85 -12.26 -1.83
C THR A 54 11.55 -12.60 -2.54
N ILE A 55 11.63 -13.27 -3.70
CA ILE A 55 10.52 -13.94 -4.37
C ILE A 55 10.57 -15.42 -4.01
N LEU A 56 9.42 -15.97 -3.64
CA LEU A 56 9.19 -17.40 -3.46
C LEU A 56 8.19 -17.87 -4.50
N TRP A 57 8.66 -18.72 -5.41
CA TRP A 57 7.86 -19.23 -6.53
C TRP A 57 7.05 -20.45 -6.09
N ASN A 58 5.77 -20.47 -6.44
CA ASN A 58 4.87 -21.58 -6.17
C ASN A 58 5.02 -22.68 -7.22
N ASP A 59 5.07 -23.95 -6.80
CA ASP A 59 5.14 -25.11 -7.70
C ASP A 59 3.78 -25.58 -8.24
N GLY A 60 2.70 -24.86 -7.89
CA GLY A 60 1.31 -25.20 -8.18
C GLY A 60 0.68 -26.24 -7.25
N ASN A 61 1.45 -26.76 -6.29
CA ASN A 61 0.96 -27.63 -5.21
C ASN A 61 1.03 -26.94 -3.85
N GLY A 62 1.30 -25.62 -3.82
CA GLY A 62 1.50 -24.84 -2.61
C GLY A 62 2.85 -25.10 -1.94
N ASP A 63 3.88 -25.50 -2.71
CA ASP A 63 5.27 -25.52 -2.25
C ASP A 63 6.06 -24.33 -2.82
N PHE A 64 6.85 -23.69 -1.96
CA PHE A 64 7.59 -22.44 -2.24
C PHE A 64 9.11 -22.64 -2.14
N SER A 65 9.61 -23.79 -2.61
CA SER A 65 11.01 -24.19 -2.44
C SER A 65 11.97 -23.50 -3.41
N GLU A 66 11.47 -22.91 -4.50
CA GLU A 66 12.26 -22.09 -5.41
C GLU A 66 12.25 -20.62 -4.94
N ARG A 67 13.45 -20.10 -4.64
CA ARG A 67 13.66 -18.74 -4.16
C ARG A 67 14.54 -17.94 -5.11
N GLN A 68 14.18 -16.68 -5.33
CA GLN A 68 15.00 -15.69 -6.03
C GLN A 68 15.15 -14.42 -5.17
N ASP A 69 16.36 -13.91 -5.04
CA ASP A 69 16.60 -12.62 -4.38
C ASP A 69 16.86 -11.54 -5.43
N ILE A 70 16.14 -10.43 -5.35
CA ILE A 70 16.24 -9.30 -6.30
C ILE A 70 16.92 -8.14 -5.60
N TRP A 71 17.98 -7.60 -6.21
CA TRP A 71 18.69 -6.43 -5.67
C TRP A 71 17.89 -5.15 -5.92
N VAL A 72 17.59 -4.44 -4.83
CA VAL A 72 16.82 -3.18 -4.87
C VAL A 72 17.66 -1.98 -4.45
N SER A 73 18.83 -2.20 -3.86
CA SER A 73 19.80 -1.15 -3.56
C SER A 73 20.45 -0.60 -4.82
N ALA A 74 20.86 0.68 -4.78
CA ALA A 74 21.64 1.29 -5.86
C ALA A 74 23.04 0.65 -5.99
N ASN A 75 23.62 0.22 -4.87
CA ASN A 75 24.89 -0.50 -4.84
C ASN A 75 24.64 -2.02 -4.77
N GLN A 76 24.80 -2.70 -5.90
CA GLN A 76 24.66 -4.17 -6.00
C GLN A 76 25.94 -4.92 -5.56
N SER A 77 26.94 -4.21 -5.03
CA SER A 77 28.16 -4.82 -4.53
C SER A 77 27.92 -5.54 -3.21
N ARG A 78 28.37 -6.79 -3.12
CA ARG A 78 28.43 -7.52 -1.83
C ARG A 78 29.44 -6.93 -0.83
N ASN A 79 30.25 -5.96 -1.26
CA ASN A 79 31.18 -5.19 -0.44
C ASN A 79 30.67 -3.77 -0.16
N ALA A 80 29.38 -3.51 -0.36
CA ALA A 80 28.76 -2.27 0.11
C ALA A 80 29.04 -2.09 1.61
N ASP A 81 29.16 -0.83 2.05
CA ASP A 81 29.41 -0.54 3.46
C ASP A 81 28.28 -1.11 4.33
N TRP A 82 28.59 -1.44 5.59
CA TRP A 82 27.65 -2.07 6.53
C TRP A 82 26.41 -1.23 6.85
N ASP A 83 26.26 -0.06 6.24
CA ASP A 83 25.19 0.90 6.42
C ASP A 83 24.43 1.26 5.11
N GLU A 84 24.78 0.66 3.97
CA GLU A 84 24.11 0.85 2.67
C GLU A 84 22.95 -0.17 2.45
N PHE A 85 22.10 -0.39 3.45
CA PHE A 85 20.93 -1.26 3.30
C PHE A 85 19.73 -0.52 2.68
N SER A 86 18.94 -1.24 1.89
CA SER A 86 17.68 -0.72 1.34
C SER A 86 16.55 -0.69 2.37
N ASN A 87 16.56 -1.59 3.37
CA ASN A 87 15.55 -1.66 4.43
C ASN A 87 14.11 -1.58 3.88
N VAL A 88 13.70 -2.57 3.09
CA VAL A 88 12.37 -2.54 2.47
C VAL A 88 11.32 -2.79 3.55
N GLN A 89 10.34 -1.90 3.66
CA GLN A 89 9.33 -1.93 4.73
C GLN A 89 7.94 -2.29 4.21
N PHE A 90 7.59 -1.77 3.03
CA PHE A 90 6.31 -2.03 2.37
C PHE A 90 6.57 -2.65 1.01
N ILE A 91 5.78 -3.65 0.66
CA ILE A 91 5.79 -4.29 -0.66
C ILE A 91 4.36 -4.54 -1.11
N GLU A 92 4.02 -4.09 -2.31
CA GLU A 92 2.74 -4.36 -2.94
C GLU A 92 2.94 -4.78 -4.39
N VAL A 93 1.90 -5.33 -5.00
CA VAL A 93 1.93 -5.87 -6.37
C VAL A 93 0.77 -5.32 -7.19
N GLY A 94 0.98 -5.19 -8.49
CA GLY A 94 -0.03 -4.68 -9.41
C GLY A 94 0.52 -4.48 -10.81
N GLU A 95 -0.33 -4.11 -11.75
CA GLU A 95 0.07 -3.72 -13.10
C GLU A 95 0.45 -2.24 -13.12
N PHE A 96 1.74 -1.91 -12.95
CA PHE A 96 2.15 -0.51 -12.85
C PHE A 96 2.61 0.10 -14.17
N THR A 97 3.14 -0.70 -15.10
CA THR A 97 3.84 -0.18 -16.28
C THR A 97 3.02 -0.24 -17.59
N GLY A 98 1.85 -0.89 -17.55
CA GLY A 98 0.94 -1.04 -18.68
C GLY A 98 1.40 -2.06 -19.70
N ASP A 99 2.26 -3.01 -19.29
CA ASP A 99 2.75 -4.10 -20.13
C ASP A 99 1.98 -5.42 -19.93
N GLY A 100 1.14 -5.49 -18.89
CA GLY A 100 0.25 -6.60 -18.59
C GLY A 100 0.88 -7.69 -17.72
N ALA A 101 2.12 -7.48 -17.23
CA ALA A 101 2.75 -8.33 -16.23
C ALA A 101 2.63 -7.70 -14.82
N ILE A 102 2.26 -8.53 -13.83
CA ILE A 102 2.26 -8.09 -12.43
C ILE A 102 3.68 -7.67 -12.03
N ASP A 103 3.81 -6.38 -11.73
CA ASP A 103 4.98 -5.70 -11.23
C ASP A 103 4.96 -5.64 -9.69
N ILE A 104 6.05 -5.15 -9.12
CA ILE A 104 6.18 -4.95 -7.67
C ILE A 104 6.44 -3.46 -7.41
N VAL A 105 5.78 -2.90 -6.40
CA VAL A 105 6.16 -1.63 -5.81
C VAL A 105 6.69 -1.85 -4.40
N ILE A 106 7.76 -1.15 -4.07
CA ILE A 106 8.32 -1.16 -2.71
C ILE A 106 8.48 0.24 -2.15
N PHE A 107 8.37 0.36 -0.83
CA PHE A 107 8.96 1.47 -0.10
C PHE A 107 10.20 1.01 0.64
N GLN A 108 11.35 1.58 0.27
CA GLN A 108 12.62 1.32 0.91
C GLN A 108 12.97 2.45 1.88
N ARG A 109 13.10 2.11 3.17
CA ARG A 109 13.36 3.06 4.26
C ARG A 109 14.86 3.21 4.46
N ASN A 110 15.46 4.05 3.62
CA ASN A 110 16.80 4.55 3.88
C ASN A 110 16.85 5.31 5.22
N ASN A 111 18.04 5.59 5.73
CA ASN A 111 18.20 6.39 6.95
C ASN A 111 18.37 7.89 6.61
N PRO A 112 17.30 8.71 6.62
CA PRO A 112 17.41 10.13 6.29
C PRO A 112 18.08 10.97 7.38
N PHE A 113 18.21 10.43 8.60
CA PHE A 113 18.75 11.15 9.76
C PHE A 113 20.23 10.85 10.02
N ARG A 114 20.87 10.05 9.17
CA ARG A 114 22.28 9.71 9.29
C ARG A 114 23.15 10.96 9.20
N THR A 115 24.23 10.97 9.98
CA THR A 115 25.32 11.94 9.89
C THR A 115 26.63 11.24 9.58
N ASP A 116 27.53 11.90 8.85
CA ASP A 116 28.89 11.43 8.63
C ASP A 116 29.74 11.50 9.91
N ASP A 117 30.99 11.03 9.84
CA ASP A 117 31.97 11.08 10.94
C ASP A 117 32.26 12.51 11.44
N ASN A 118 31.92 13.54 10.66
CA ASN A 118 32.06 14.95 11.00
C ASN A 118 30.77 15.56 11.59
N GLY A 119 29.69 14.77 11.71
CA GLY A 119 28.39 15.22 12.18
C GLY A 119 27.56 15.99 11.14
N ALA A 120 27.97 16.00 9.87
CA ALA A 120 27.21 16.59 8.78
C ALA A 120 26.09 15.62 8.33
N PRO A 121 24.89 16.10 7.94
CA PRO A 121 23.84 15.24 7.39
C PRO A 121 24.33 14.49 6.16
N ASP A 122 24.20 13.16 6.19
CA ASP A 122 24.61 12.21 5.15
C ASP A 122 23.53 11.16 4.88
N GLY A 123 22.33 11.39 5.42
CA GLY A 123 21.18 10.52 5.23
C GLY A 123 20.58 10.62 3.84
N GLN A 124 20.21 9.46 3.30
CA GLN A 124 19.40 9.38 2.09
C GLN A 124 17.92 9.25 2.49
N PRO A 125 17.01 10.01 1.87
CA PRO A 125 15.58 9.77 2.06
C PRO A 125 15.20 8.39 1.53
N GLY A 126 14.09 7.85 2.05
CA GLY A 126 13.47 6.67 1.45
C GLY A 126 12.97 6.93 0.03
N ASN A 127 12.49 5.88 -0.60
CA ASN A 127 11.85 6.03 -1.90
C ASN A 127 10.85 4.91 -2.18
N VAL A 128 9.87 5.25 -3.01
CA VAL A 128 9.03 4.29 -3.72
C VAL A 128 9.78 3.86 -4.97
N THR A 129 9.89 2.55 -5.20
CA THR A 129 10.51 1.99 -6.42
C THR A 129 9.54 1.02 -7.06
N ILE A 130 9.32 1.17 -8.37
CA ILE A 130 8.70 0.15 -9.22
C ILE A 130 9.79 -0.84 -9.65
N ILE A 131 9.54 -2.13 -9.47
CA ILE A 131 10.36 -3.24 -9.92
C ILE A 131 9.56 -3.93 -11.01
N GLU A 132 10.04 -3.79 -12.23
CA GLU A 132 9.35 -4.21 -13.45
C GLU A 132 9.59 -5.70 -13.67
N ASN A 133 8.52 -6.46 -13.84
CA ASN A 133 8.57 -7.87 -14.18
C ASN A 133 8.82 -8.01 -15.69
N GLY A 134 9.83 -8.77 -16.09
CA GLY A 134 10.12 -8.98 -17.52
C GLY A 134 9.05 -9.75 -18.29
N GLY A 135 8.03 -10.27 -17.57
CA GLY A 135 6.86 -10.91 -18.13
C GLY A 135 6.78 -12.41 -17.84
N CYS A 136 5.68 -13.00 -18.30
CA CYS A 136 5.36 -14.40 -18.05
C CYS A 136 6.51 -15.35 -18.43
N ASN A 137 6.86 -16.26 -17.52
CA ASN A 137 7.94 -17.25 -17.66
C ASN A 137 9.38 -16.70 -17.78
N GLU A 138 9.61 -15.39 -17.74
CA GLU A 138 10.97 -14.81 -17.83
C GLU A 138 11.69 -14.88 -16.47
N LYS A 139 10.96 -14.66 -15.37
CA LYS A 139 11.50 -14.56 -13.99
C LYS A 139 12.66 -13.55 -13.88
N THR A 140 12.59 -12.50 -14.66
CA THR A 140 13.55 -11.38 -14.66
C THR A 140 12.90 -10.14 -14.09
N TRP A 141 13.72 -9.31 -13.45
CA TRP A 141 13.26 -8.12 -12.76
C TRP A 141 14.20 -6.97 -13.05
N ASP A 142 13.64 -5.82 -13.43
CA ASP A 142 14.38 -4.59 -13.66
C ASP A 142 13.93 -3.49 -12.69
N ILE A 143 14.84 -2.58 -12.37
CA ILE A 143 14.51 -1.43 -11.53
C ILE A 143 13.95 -0.32 -12.43
N GLY A 144 12.66 -0.04 -12.25
CA GLY A 144 11.92 0.97 -12.98
C GLY A 144 11.94 2.35 -12.32
N ALA A 145 10.77 2.98 -12.28
CA ALA A 145 10.59 4.32 -11.72
C ALA A 145 10.96 4.40 -10.23
N ARG A 146 11.50 5.54 -9.80
CA ARG A 146 11.86 5.81 -8.39
C ARG A 146 11.45 7.20 -7.97
N PHE A 147 10.76 7.30 -6.84
CA PHE A 147 10.26 8.55 -6.30
C PHE A 147 10.68 8.74 -4.85
N THR A 148 11.28 9.89 -4.54
CA THR A 148 11.81 10.18 -3.20
C THR A 148 10.70 10.48 -2.20
N HIS A 149 10.70 9.77 -1.08
CA HIS A 149 9.80 9.97 0.06
C HIS A 149 10.62 9.93 1.35
N PHE A 150 10.51 10.96 2.18
CA PHE A 150 11.40 11.10 3.34
C PHE A 150 11.19 10.00 4.38
N TRP A 151 9.93 9.81 4.79
CA TRP A 151 9.48 8.73 5.65
C TRP A 151 8.05 8.38 5.26
N ALA A 152 7.65 7.11 5.34
CA ALA A 152 6.30 6.69 5.03
C ALA A 152 5.70 5.85 6.16
N TRP A 153 4.39 5.98 6.32
CA TRP A 153 3.61 5.24 7.29
C TRP A 153 2.93 4.04 6.67
N ASP A 154 2.51 4.19 5.42
CA ASP A 154 1.74 3.17 4.71
C ASP A 154 1.84 3.37 3.19
N LEU A 155 1.60 2.31 2.43
CA LEU A 155 1.61 2.27 0.97
C LEU A 155 0.45 1.39 0.50
N GLU A 156 -0.36 1.90 -0.42
CA GLU A 156 -1.57 1.22 -0.92
C GLU A 156 -1.54 1.20 -2.46
N VAL A 157 -2.05 0.13 -3.04
CA VAL A 157 -2.20 -0.04 -4.49
C VAL A 157 -3.67 -0.18 -4.85
N SER A 158 -4.11 0.52 -5.90
CA SER A 158 -5.50 0.54 -6.34
C SER A 158 -5.62 1.10 -7.75
N ASP A 159 -6.49 0.56 -8.60
CA ASP A 159 -6.90 1.23 -9.84
C ASP A 159 -7.93 2.33 -9.49
N LEU A 160 -7.45 3.54 -9.19
CA LEU A 160 -8.27 4.64 -8.69
C LEU A 160 -9.24 5.13 -9.75
N ASN A 161 -8.78 5.21 -11.00
CA ASN A 161 -9.54 5.79 -12.11
C ASN A 161 -10.22 4.73 -13.00
N LYS A 162 -10.12 3.44 -12.64
CA LYS A 162 -10.69 2.29 -13.34
C LYS A 162 -10.17 2.16 -14.79
N ASP A 163 -8.91 2.51 -15.03
CA ASP A 163 -8.30 2.43 -16.37
C ASP A 163 -7.59 1.10 -16.66
N GLY A 164 -7.52 0.22 -15.66
CA GLY A 164 -6.93 -1.12 -15.73
C GLY A 164 -5.45 -1.19 -15.41
N ASN A 165 -4.78 -0.06 -15.16
CA ASN A 165 -3.45 -0.04 -14.54
C ASN A 165 -3.62 0.29 -13.06
N ASP A 166 -2.85 -0.39 -12.22
CA ASP A 166 -2.87 -0.11 -10.80
C ASP A 166 -2.10 1.18 -10.49
N ASP A 167 -2.66 2.00 -9.63
CA ASP A 167 -2.05 3.23 -9.14
C ASP A 167 -1.38 2.98 -7.78
N VAL A 168 -0.37 3.79 -7.46
CA VAL A 168 0.35 3.71 -6.19
C VAL A 168 0.05 4.92 -5.34
N MET A 169 -0.38 4.71 -4.10
CA MET A 169 -0.52 5.75 -3.09
C MET A 169 0.45 5.52 -1.95
N ILE A 170 1.05 6.61 -1.46
CA ILE A 170 1.93 6.55 -0.29
C ILE A 170 1.61 7.67 0.69
N LEU A 171 1.40 7.28 1.95
CA LEU A 171 1.23 8.19 3.08
C LEU A 171 2.60 8.53 3.66
N ASP A 172 3.10 9.74 3.35
CA ASP A 172 4.43 10.18 3.73
C ASP A 172 4.43 11.31 4.77
N LEU A 173 5.56 11.42 5.48
CA LEU A 173 5.93 12.54 6.33
C LEU A 173 7.08 13.28 5.66
N GLN A 174 6.98 14.60 5.56
CA GLN A 174 8.01 15.42 4.94
C GLN A 174 9.25 15.58 5.83
N ALA A 175 10.35 16.06 5.22
CA ALA A 175 11.63 16.28 5.91
C ALA A 175 11.57 17.33 7.04
N ASP A 176 10.50 18.12 7.09
CA ASP A 176 10.22 19.02 8.22
C ASP A 176 9.72 18.28 9.47
N ILE A 177 9.55 16.95 9.40
CA ILE A 177 9.05 16.03 10.44
C ILE A 177 7.72 16.46 11.05
N THR A 178 6.92 17.24 10.33
CA THR A 178 5.63 17.76 10.80
C THR A 178 4.52 17.64 9.77
N THR A 179 4.80 17.79 8.48
CA THR A 179 3.76 17.83 7.44
C THR A 179 3.54 16.43 6.88
N GLN A 180 2.31 15.92 6.98
CA GLN A 180 1.89 14.68 6.33
C GLN A 180 1.16 14.97 5.02
N ARG A 181 1.26 14.03 4.08
CA ARG A 181 0.53 14.05 2.81
C ARG A 181 0.33 12.62 2.30
N VAL A 182 -0.62 12.45 1.41
CA VAL A 182 -0.66 11.30 0.50
C VAL A 182 -0.17 11.75 -0.86
N VAL A 183 0.64 10.91 -1.51
CA VAL A 183 1.07 11.12 -2.89
C VAL A 183 0.59 9.94 -3.72
N SER A 184 -0.18 10.23 -4.76
CA SER A 184 -0.71 9.23 -5.70
C SER A 184 0.05 9.29 -7.02
N TYR A 185 0.45 8.14 -7.55
CA TYR A 185 1.08 7.98 -8.85
C TYR A 185 0.15 7.17 -9.73
N LEU A 186 -0.44 7.83 -10.72
CA LEU A 186 -1.34 7.15 -11.63
C LEU A 186 -0.58 6.34 -12.68
N GLY A 187 -1.05 5.14 -12.95
CA GLY A 187 -0.59 4.25 -14.00
C GLY A 187 -0.87 4.81 -15.41
N PRO A 188 -0.14 4.34 -16.43
CA PRO A 188 1.12 3.62 -16.34
C PRO A 188 2.26 4.49 -15.76
N ILE A 189 2.97 3.94 -14.77
CA ILE A 189 4.04 4.59 -14.03
C ILE A 189 5.36 4.44 -14.78
N SER A 190 6.05 5.57 -14.95
CA SER A 190 7.40 5.65 -15.51
C SER A 190 8.23 6.65 -14.72
N SER A 191 9.53 6.76 -15.03
CA SER A 191 10.40 7.80 -14.46
C SER A 191 9.93 9.24 -14.73
N SER A 192 8.97 9.45 -15.65
CA SER A 192 8.40 10.77 -15.95
C SER A 192 7.09 11.08 -15.21
N THR A 193 6.47 10.07 -14.60
CA THR A 193 5.20 10.19 -13.87
C THR A 193 5.35 11.20 -12.73
N GLN A 194 4.35 12.08 -12.59
CA GLN A 194 4.32 13.10 -11.55
C GLN A 194 3.38 12.65 -10.44
N GLY A 195 3.83 12.72 -9.20
CA GLY A 195 2.99 12.44 -8.04
C GLY A 195 1.95 13.53 -7.82
N ILE A 196 0.70 13.13 -7.61
CA ILE A 196 -0.42 14.00 -7.24
C ILE A 196 -0.43 14.10 -5.72
N VAL A 197 -0.31 15.30 -5.18
CA VAL A 197 -0.15 15.52 -3.73
C VAL A 197 -1.45 15.97 -3.09
N THR A 198 -1.90 15.22 -2.09
CA THR A 198 -2.97 15.57 -1.15
C THR A 198 -2.37 15.94 0.18
N ASN A 199 -2.31 17.24 0.51
CA ASN A 199 -1.76 17.70 1.78
C ASN A 199 -2.71 17.39 2.95
N LEU A 200 -2.22 16.72 3.99
CA LEU A 200 -3.01 16.36 5.18
C LEU A 200 -2.77 17.31 6.37
N GLY A 201 -1.85 18.26 6.21
CA GLY A 201 -1.49 19.25 7.22
C GLY A 201 -0.47 18.76 8.24
N SER A 202 -0.45 19.43 9.39
CA SER A 202 0.51 19.16 10.46
C SER A 202 0.08 17.96 11.30
N ALA A 203 1.01 17.03 11.49
CA ALA A 203 0.96 15.91 12.42
C ALA A 203 0.61 16.34 13.84
N GLN A 204 0.92 17.59 14.25
CA GLN A 204 0.57 18.09 15.58
C GLN A 204 -0.94 18.37 15.75
N LEU A 205 -1.69 18.45 14.65
CA LEU A 205 -3.15 18.57 14.69
C LEU A 205 -3.79 17.18 14.60
N ASN A 206 -3.39 16.38 13.62
CA ASN A 206 -3.87 15.03 13.42
C ASN A 206 -2.73 14.22 12.82
N THR A 207 -2.55 12.98 13.27
CA THR A 207 -1.70 12.02 12.56
C THR A 207 -2.53 11.03 11.78
N TYR A 208 -1.93 10.50 10.72
CA TYR A 208 -2.47 9.41 9.92
C TYR A 208 -1.38 8.34 9.82
N ARG A 209 -1.75 7.08 10.00
CA ARG A 209 -0.79 5.97 10.07
C ARG A 209 -1.16 4.79 9.18
N ALA A 210 -2.42 4.67 8.82
CA ALA A 210 -2.91 3.65 7.91
C ALA A 210 -3.99 4.25 7.00
N PHE A 211 -4.07 3.74 5.78
CA PHE A 211 -5.15 4.05 4.86
C PHE A 211 -5.37 2.87 3.93
N THR A 212 -6.52 2.86 3.25
CA THR A 212 -6.82 1.87 2.22
C THR A 212 -7.67 2.54 1.15
N SER A 213 -8.09 1.78 0.16
CA SER A 213 -8.83 2.29 -0.99
C SER A 213 -10.04 1.43 -1.34
N GLY A 214 -11.06 2.08 -1.90
CA GLY A 214 -12.26 1.39 -2.36
C GLY A 214 -13.38 2.37 -2.68
N ASP A 215 -14.28 1.97 -3.58
CA ASP A 215 -15.42 2.76 -4.03
C ASP A 215 -16.47 2.90 -2.90
N TRP A 216 -16.85 4.13 -2.56
CA TRP A 216 -17.85 4.42 -1.53
C TRP A 216 -19.30 4.29 -2.06
N GLY A 217 -19.49 4.16 -3.37
CA GLY A 217 -20.77 3.92 -4.03
C GLY A 217 -21.48 5.20 -4.48
N GLU A 218 -20.77 6.32 -4.51
CA GLU A 218 -21.22 7.56 -5.12
C GLU A 218 -20.99 7.54 -6.63
N SER A 219 -22.01 7.95 -7.38
CA SER A 219 -21.70 8.49 -8.71
C SER A 219 -21.20 9.91 -8.52
N GLN A 220 -20.21 10.33 -9.30
CA GLN A 220 -19.85 11.73 -9.50
C GLN A 220 -21.03 12.57 -10.06
N VAL A 221 -22.12 12.80 -9.29
CA VAL A 221 -23.18 13.81 -9.55
C VAL A 221 -23.88 14.29 -8.27
N GLY A 222 -23.49 15.50 -7.85
CA GLY A 222 -24.32 16.50 -7.20
C GLY A 222 -24.31 17.81 -8.01
N GLY A 223 -24.76 17.78 -9.26
CA GLY A 223 -24.95 18.97 -10.11
C GLY A 223 -26.24 18.84 -10.91
N GLY A 224 -27.16 19.81 -10.78
CA GLY A 224 -28.55 19.69 -11.26
C GLY A 224 -28.74 19.25 -12.72
N LEU A 225 -29.82 18.47 -12.93
CA LEU A 225 -30.50 18.15 -14.21
C LEU A 225 -29.60 18.01 -15.47
N GLY A 226 -29.08 16.80 -15.70
CA GLY A 226 -29.04 16.21 -17.05
C GLY A 226 -27.66 15.85 -17.62
N GLY A 227 -27.43 14.53 -17.71
CA GLY A 227 -26.38 13.88 -18.52
C GLY A 227 -25.21 13.41 -17.65
N GLY A 228 -24.92 12.13 -17.44
CA GLY A 228 -25.19 10.96 -18.26
C GLY A 228 -23.89 10.19 -18.48
N GLY A 229 -23.23 9.82 -17.39
CA GLY A 229 -22.04 8.97 -17.31
C GLY A 229 -21.75 8.78 -15.83
N GLN A 230 -21.90 7.56 -15.30
CA GLN A 230 -21.47 7.27 -13.95
C GLN A 230 -19.94 7.14 -14.00
N CYS A 231 -19.27 7.93 -13.18
CA CYS A 231 -17.88 7.73 -12.84
C CYS A 231 -17.92 7.04 -11.49
N PHE A 232 -17.41 5.83 -11.47
CA PHE A 232 -17.13 5.06 -10.28
C PHE A 232 -15.62 5.03 -10.19
N ASP A 233 -15.11 5.35 -9.02
CA ASP A 233 -13.68 5.47 -8.74
C ASP A 233 -13.41 4.98 -7.32
N ASN A 234 -12.19 4.54 -7.07
CA ASN A 234 -11.83 4.15 -5.72
C ASN A 234 -11.44 5.40 -4.92
N ASP A 235 -12.03 5.54 -3.75
CA ASP A 235 -11.70 6.62 -2.81
C ASP A 235 -10.62 6.22 -1.84
N MET A 236 -10.07 7.24 -1.16
CA MET A 236 -9.11 7.03 -0.08
C MET A 236 -9.82 6.97 1.27
N TRP A 237 -9.64 5.87 1.99
CA TRP A 237 -10.15 5.63 3.34
C TRP A 237 -9.04 5.87 4.35
N LEU A 238 -9.03 7.05 4.96
CA LEU A 238 -7.92 7.56 5.75
C LEU A 238 -8.21 7.49 7.25
N LEU A 239 -7.47 6.65 7.97
CA LEU A 239 -7.62 6.50 9.42
C LEU A 239 -6.88 7.61 10.17
N ARG A 240 -7.64 8.44 10.88
CA ARG A 240 -7.13 9.55 11.69
C ARG A 240 -6.83 9.11 13.13
N SER A 241 -5.71 9.59 13.65
CA SER A 241 -5.19 9.41 15.00
C SER A 241 -4.89 10.76 15.68
N GLU A 242 -4.48 10.77 16.96
CA GLU A 242 -4.13 11.99 17.69
C GLU A 242 -3.08 12.86 16.99
N GLY A 243 -3.02 14.14 17.37
CA GLY A 243 -1.92 15.01 17.00
C GLY A 243 -0.66 14.66 17.79
N LEU A 244 0.47 14.56 17.10
CA LEU A 244 1.78 14.19 17.64
C LEU A 244 2.87 15.15 17.16
N ASP A 245 3.74 15.57 18.07
CA ASP A 245 5.00 16.21 17.72
C ASP A 245 6.10 15.14 17.60
N TYR A 246 6.47 14.77 16.37
CA TYR A 246 7.49 13.75 16.11
C TYR A 246 8.87 14.11 16.64
N SER A 247 9.16 15.39 16.90
CA SER A 247 10.46 15.79 17.47
C SER A 247 10.60 15.44 18.95
N THR A 248 9.48 15.43 19.69
CA THR A 248 9.46 15.18 21.14
C THR A 248 8.71 13.90 21.54
N GLY A 249 7.96 13.31 20.62
CA GLY A 249 7.04 12.20 20.87
C GLY A 249 5.84 12.59 21.74
N GLN A 250 5.56 13.88 21.93
CA GLN A 250 4.45 14.35 22.77
C GLN A 250 3.15 14.46 21.98
N VAL A 251 2.07 13.94 22.55
CA VAL A 251 0.71 14.15 22.05
C VAL A 251 0.34 15.62 22.22
N THR A 252 -0.05 16.26 21.12
CA THR A 252 -0.36 17.69 21.02
C THR A 252 -1.85 17.96 20.82
N ASN A 253 -2.58 17.02 20.20
CA ASN A 253 -4.03 17.07 20.09
C ASN A 253 -4.65 15.70 20.38
N PRO A 254 -5.01 15.42 21.65
CA PRO A 254 -5.57 14.12 22.05
C PRO A 254 -6.82 13.75 21.26
N GLY A 255 -6.96 12.48 20.92
CA GLY A 255 -8.15 11.89 20.31
C GLY A 255 -8.02 10.37 20.28
N HIS A 256 -9.04 9.71 19.73
CA HIS A 256 -8.99 8.27 19.46
C HIS A 256 -8.59 8.01 18.01
N ASP A 257 -8.15 6.77 17.76
CA ASP A 257 -7.82 6.25 16.43
C ASP A 257 -9.05 5.58 15.84
N ASP A 258 -10.13 6.35 15.65
CA ASP A 258 -11.44 5.78 15.34
C ASP A 258 -12.19 6.52 14.23
N ASN A 259 -11.63 7.61 13.70
CA ASN A 259 -12.27 8.37 12.64
C ASN A 259 -11.65 8.01 11.31
N VAL A 260 -12.43 7.38 10.45
CA VAL A 260 -12.05 7.03 9.08
C VAL A 260 -12.69 8.04 8.15
N SER A 261 -11.87 8.80 7.44
CA SER A 261 -12.31 9.78 6.46
C SER A 261 -12.33 9.16 5.07
N ILE A 262 -13.44 9.29 4.36
CA ILE A 262 -13.50 8.92 2.94
C ILE A 262 -13.24 10.19 2.14
N VAL A 263 -12.13 10.18 1.41
CA VAL A 263 -11.65 11.30 0.61
C VAL A 263 -11.84 10.96 -0.85
N GLU A 264 -12.79 11.67 -1.43
CA GLU A 264 -13.22 11.59 -2.83
C GLU A 264 -12.05 11.69 -3.82
N PHE A 265 -11.86 10.66 -4.64
CA PHE A 265 -11.11 10.79 -5.90
C PHE A 265 -12.00 11.51 -6.92
N ASN A 266 -11.41 12.28 -7.84
CA ASN A 266 -12.18 12.91 -8.90
C ASN A 266 -11.77 12.33 -10.23
N CYS A 267 -12.54 11.38 -10.75
CA CYS A 267 -12.28 10.74 -12.04
C CYS A 267 -12.23 11.71 -13.25
N ASN A 268 -12.82 12.92 -13.16
CA ASN A 268 -12.80 13.87 -14.29
C ASN A 268 -11.47 14.60 -14.38
N THR A 269 -10.84 14.82 -13.23
CA THR A 269 -9.53 15.45 -13.13
C THR A 269 -8.41 14.46 -12.83
N ASN A 270 -8.76 13.18 -12.60
CA ASN A 270 -7.89 12.12 -12.13
C ASN A 270 -7.05 12.57 -10.93
N SER A 271 -7.72 13.04 -9.88
CA SER A 271 -7.02 13.59 -8.71
C SER A 271 -7.87 13.64 -7.46
N PHE A 272 -7.24 13.37 -6.32
CA PHE A 272 -7.72 13.80 -5.01
C PHE A 272 -7.64 15.33 -4.82
N PRO A 273 -8.32 15.90 -3.80
CA PRO A 273 -8.16 17.30 -3.45
C PRO A 273 -6.72 17.66 -3.07
N LEU A 274 -6.25 18.84 -3.48
CA LEU A 274 -4.91 19.34 -3.15
C LEU A 274 -4.63 19.39 -1.63
N THR A 275 -5.67 19.56 -0.82
CA THR A 275 -5.59 19.58 0.64
C THR A 275 -6.84 18.95 1.20
N TYR A 276 -6.65 18.03 2.15
CA TYR A 276 -7.70 17.48 2.97
C TYR A 276 -7.53 17.96 4.41
N THR A 277 -8.62 18.35 5.06
CA THR A 277 -8.61 18.78 6.46
C THR A 277 -9.68 18.02 7.22
N PHE A 278 -9.25 17.19 8.15
CA PHE A 278 -10.16 16.41 8.99
C PHE A 278 -11.18 17.30 9.72
N SER A 279 -12.43 16.85 9.71
CA SER A 279 -13.55 17.44 10.44
C SER A 279 -14.51 16.35 10.90
N THR A 280 -14.95 16.41 12.16
CA THR A 280 -16.03 15.53 12.66
C THR A 280 -17.41 15.93 12.14
N THR A 281 -17.50 17.08 11.46
CA THR A 281 -18.68 17.52 10.71
C THR A 281 -18.23 17.82 9.29
N PRO A 282 -18.03 16.78 8.45
CA PRO A 282 -17.53 16.94 7.09
C PRO A 282 -18.49 17.79 6.24
N GLY A 283 -17.95 18.41 5.19
CA GLY A 283 -18.73 19.19 4.24
C GLY A 283 -19.64 18.32 3.36
N PRO A 284 -20.47 18.93 2.49
CA PRO A 284 -21.21 18.16 1.48
C PRO A 284 -20.26 17.40 0.56
N GLY A 285 -20.44 16.07 0.44
CA GLY A 285 -19.59 15.20 -0.37
C GLY A 285 -18.33 14.69 0.34
N GLU A 286 -18.17 14.98 1.63
CA GLU A 286 -17.14 14.37 2.47
C GLU A 286 -17.81 13.45 3.49
N HIS A 287 -17.19 12.31 3.76
CA HIS A 287 -17.72 11.33 4.70
C HIS A 287 -16.69 10.99 5.78
N VAL A 288 -17.16 10.82 7.01
CA VAL A 288 -16.35 10.37 8.14
C VAL A 288 -17.15 9.34 8.93
N VAL A 289 -16.57 8.16 9.11
CA VAL A 289 -17.11 7.11 9.95
C VAL A 289 -16.37 7.12 11.28
N ASN A 290 -17.10 7.26 12.38
CA ASN A 290 -16.54 7.10 13.72
C ASN A 290 -16.79 5.66 14.21
N MET A 291 -15.72 4.90 14.38
CA MET A 291 -15.72 3.48 14.72
C MET A 291 -15.87 3.24 16.23
N GLN A 292 -15.85 4.29 17.06
CA GLN A 292 -16.00 4.20 18.52
C GLN A 292 -14.96 3.30 19.21
N THR A 293 -13.79 3.16 18.61
CA THR A 293 -12.63 2.48 19.20
C THR A 293 -11.77 3.50 19.96
N VAL A 294 -10.95 3.04 20.91
CA VAL A 294 -10.02 3.94 21.62
C VAL A 294 -8.73 4.08 20.84
N THR A 295 -8.25 2.97 20.29
CA THR A 295 -7.02 2.87 19.53
C THR A 295 -7.18 1.81 18.44
N SER A 296 -6.49 2.01 17.32
CA SER A 296 -6.46 1.11 16.17
C SER A 296 -5.18 1.33 15.36
N GLN A 297 -4.74 0.31 14.63
CA GLN A 297 -3.48 0.34 13.88
C GLN A 297 -3.64 0.14 12.38
N ALA A 298 -4.64 -0.61 11.98
CA ALA A 298 -4.89 -1.05 10.63
C ALA A 298 -6.38 -0.92 10.31
N ILE A 299 -6.62 -0.67 9.03
CA ILE A 299 -7.93 -0.50 8.42
C ILE A 299 -8.03 -1.46 7.24
N SER A 300 -9.22 -1.99 7.01
CA SER A 300 -9.51 -2.75 5.79
C SER A 300 -10.96 -2.49 5.37
N VAL A 301 -11.16 -2.40 4.06
CA VAL A 301 -12.45 -2.29 3.43
C VAL A 301 -12.68 -3.46 2.48
N ALA A 302 -13.94 -3.86 2.29
CA ALA A 302 -14.27 -4.93 1.36
C ALA A 302 -15.68 -4.76 0.77
N ASP A 303 -15.79 -5.05 -0.53
CA ASP A 303 -17.02 -5.40 -1.22
C ASP A 303 -17.34 -6.88 -0.92
N MET A 304 -18.52 -7.15 -0.38
CA MET A 304 -18.95 -8.48 0.05
C MET A 304 -19.97 -9.12 -0.89
N ASP A 305 -20.60 -8.35 -1.77
CA ASP A 305 -21.65 -8.83 -2.68
C ASP A 305 -21.29 -8.78 -4.17
N GLY A 306 -20.13 -8.19 -4.49
CA GLY A 306 -19.52 -8.15 -5.82
C GLY A 306 -20.09 -7.06 -6.72
N ASP A 307 -20.66 -6.00 -6.16
CA ASP A 307 -21.17 -4.84 -6.90
C ASP A 307 -20.13 -3.72 -7.11
N GLU A 308 -18.88 -3.98 -6.71
CA GLU A 308 -17.71 -3.10 -6.74
C GLU A 308 -17.76 -1.94 -5.75
N VAL A 309 -18.75 -1.90 -4.84
CA VAL A 309 -18.89 -0.91 -3.77
C VAL A 309 -18.47 -1.50 -2.42
N ILE A 310 -17.83 -0.70 -1.58
CA ILE A 310 -17.46 -1.13 -0.23
C ILE A 310 -18.69 -1.33 0.65
N ASP A 311 -18.87 -2.56 1.12
CA ASP A 311 -19.92 -2.97 2.07
C ASP A 311 -19.45 -2.96 3.51
N VAL A 312 -18.15 -3.13 3.75
CA VAL A 312 -17.62 -3.35 5.10
C VAL A 312 -16.39 -2.50 5.32
N LEU A 313 -16.35 -1.83 6.46
CA LEU A 313 -15.15 -1.20 7.01
C LEU A 313 -14.82 -1.86 8.34
N ALA A 314 -13.58 -2.32 8.52
CA ALA A 314 -13.10 -2.94 9.75
C ALA A 314 -11.79 -2.30 10.24
N LEU A 315 -11.65 -2.21 11.57
CA LEU A 315 -10.44 -1.81 12.29
C LEU A 315 -10.02 -2.92 13.26
N ASN A 316 -8.72 -3.06 13.48
CA ASN A 316 -8.20 -3.81 14.63
C ASN A 316 -8.09 -2.90 15.86
N ASP A 317 -8.61 -3.32 17.00
CA ASP A 317 -8.58 -2.52 18.24
C ASP A 317 -7.24 -2.64 19.00
N GLU A 318 -6.12 -2.63 18.26
CA GLU A 318 -4.75 -2.90 18.71
C GLU A 318 -4.65 -3.97 19.83
N ASN A 319 -4.15 -3.55 21.01
CA ASN A 319 -3.76 -4.32 22.18
C ASN A 319 -4.92 -4.98 22.93
N ILE A 320 -6.14 -4.91 22.37
CA ILE A 320 -7.35 -5.48 22.96
C ILE A 320 -7.78 -6.75 22.22
N GLU A 321 -7.06 -7.15 21.15
CA GLU A 321 -7.33 -8.38 20.36
C GLU A 321 -8.77 -8.44 19.80
N ASN A 322 -9.40 -7.29 19.59
CA ASN A 322 -10.74 -7.16 19.03
C ASN A 322 -10.70 -6.60 17.61
N VAL A 323 -11.78 -6.85 16.86
CA VAL A 323 -12.06 -6.21 15.57
C VAL A 323 -13.38 -5.47 15.69
N THR A 324 -13.38 -4.21 15.32
CA THR A 324 -14.58 -3.37 15.22
C THR A 324 -14.89 -3.15 13.74
N TYR A 325 -16.16 -3.33 13.34
CA TYR A 325 -16.56 -3.16 11.94
C TYR A 325 -17.93 -2.49 11.81
N VAL A 326 -18.16 -1.88 10.66
CA VAL A 326 -19.46 -1.37 10.22
C VAL A 326 -19.77 -1.91 8.82
N THR A 327 -21.07 -1.95 8.51
CA THR A 327 -21.63 -2.35 7.22
C THR A 327 -22.75 -1.40 6.82
#